data_AF-A0A914MYY3-F1
#
_entry.id   AF-A0A914MYY3-F1
#
_cell.length_a   1.000
_cell.length_b   1.000
_cell.length_c   1.000
_cell.angle_alpha   90.00
_cell.angle_beta   90.00
_cell.angle_gamma   90.00
#
_symmetry.space_group_name_H-M   'P 1'
#
loop_
_entity.id
_entity.type
_entity.pdbx_description
1 polymer ?
#
loop_
_entity_poly.entity_id
_entity_poly.type
_entity_poly.pdbx_seq_one_letter_code
_entity_poly.pdbx_strand_id
1 'polypeptide(L)' 'MLEGELFTDCVIKIGEDFIKTHRCILGSNSKVFQKMFEHNGMVEAQNVITKLLI' A
#
# COMPACT_ATOMS: atom_id res chain seq x y z
N MET A 1 10.34 10.77 1.38
CA MET A 1 10.76 10.29 2.72
C MET A 1 9.49 10.12 3.53
N LEU A 2 9.32 9.03 4.29
CA LEU A 2 8.08 8.77 5.04
C LEU A 2 7.89 9.77 6.20
N GLU A 3 8.97 10.37 6.68
CA GLU A 3 8.93 11.46 7.65
C GLU A 3 8.06 12.61 7.15
N GLY A 4 7.01 12.93 7.92
CA GLY A 4 6.03 13.96 7.61
C GLY A 4 4.87 13.52 6.71
N GLU A 5 4.73 12.23 6.41
CA GLU A 5 3.64 11.67 5.56
C GLU A 5 3.55 12.29 4.15
N LEU A 6 4.63 12.94 3.70
CA LEU A 6 4.64 13.62 2.41
C LEU A 6 4.56 12.59 1.27
N PHE A 7 3.62 12.83 0.36
CA PHE A 7 3.37 12.02 -0.84
C PHE A 7 2.94 10.58 -0.58
N THR A 8 2.48 10.23 0.62
CA THR A 8 1.96 8.87 0.88
C THR A 8 0.73 8.62 0.00
N ASP A 9 0.77 7.54 -0.77
CA ASP A 9 -0.25 7.12 -1.75
C ASP A 9 -0.83 5.73 -1.44
N CYS A 10 -0.45 5.16 -0.28
CA CYS A 10 -0.94 3.91 0.25
C CYS A 10 -1.19 4.02 1.75
N VAL A 11 -2.30 3.46 2.22
CA VAL A 11 -2.57 3.23 3.64
C VAL A 11 -2.76 1.74 3.87
N ILE A 12 -1.90 1.13 4.69
CA ILE A 12 -2.06 -0.24 5.16
C ILE A 12 -2.87 -0.22 6.44
N LYS A 13 -4.00 -0.93 6.46
CA LYS A 13 -4.79 -1.15 7.68
C LYS A 13 -4.45 -2.50 8.31
N ILE A 14 -4.11 -2.50 9.60
CA ILE A 14 -3.82 -3.71 10.40
C ILE A 14 -4.69 -3.66 11.66
N GLY A 15 -5.75 -4.47 11.72
CA GLY A 15 -6.72 -4.37 12.81
C GLY A 15 -7.37 -2.98 12.86
N GLU A 16 -7.15 -2.25 13.96
CA GLU A 16 -7.60 -0.85 14.14
C GLU A 16 -6.53 0.18 13.77
N ASP A 17 -5.29 -0.26 13.51
CA ASP A 17 -4.17 0.61 13.20
C ASP A 17 -4.06 0.93 11.70
N PHE A 18 -3.46 2.08 11.41
CA PHE A 18 -3.24 2.58 10.05
C PHE A 18 -1.80 3.01 9.87
N ILE A 19 -1.18 2.57 8.77
CA ILE A 19 0.19 2.91 8.39
C ILE A 19 0.14 3.57 7.02
N LYS A 20 0.50 4.86 6.95
CA LYS A 20 0.67 5.56 5.66
C LYS A 20 2.04 5.24 5.08
N THR A 21 2.11 5.02 3.78
CA THR A 21 3.35 4.61 3.08
C THR A 21 3.26 4.90 1.58
N HIS A 22 4.30 4.53 0.84
CA HIS A 22 4.42 4.73 -0.60
C HIS A 22 4.34 3.40 -1.36
N ARG A 23 3.47 3.29 -2.36
CA ARG A 23 3.29 2.10 -3.21
C ARG A 23 4.59 1.71 -3.89
N CYS A 24 5.38 2.68 -4.37
CA CYS A 24 6.64 2.42 -5.04
C CYS A 24 7.68 1.77 -4.12
N ILE A 25 7.72 2.15 -2.84
CA ILE A 25 8.64 1.56 -1.85
C ILE A 25 8.21 0.14 -1.51
N LEU A 26 6.92 -0.08 -1.26
CA LEU A 26 6.37 -1.41 -0.99
C LEU A 26 6.56 -2.37 -2.18
N GLY A 27 6.23 -1.93 -3.39
CA GLY A 27 6.39 -2.73 -4.61
C GLY A 27 7.85 -3.05 -4.94
N SER A 28 8.77 -2.12 -4.66
CA SER A 28 10.20 -2.37 -4.88
C SER A 28 10.78 -3.41 -3.90
N ASN A 29 10.24 -3.50 -2.69
CA ASN A 29 10.77 -4.36 -1.62
C ASN A 29 9.97 -5.64 -1.39
N SER A 30 8.79 -5.79 -2.00
CA SER A 30 7.93 -6.96 -1.82
C SER A 30 7.24 -7.35 -3.12
N LYS A 31 7.51 -8.58 -3.57
CA LYS A 31 6.85 -9.16 -4.75
C LYS A 31 5.33 -9.27 -4.58
N VAL A 32 4.85 -9.44 -3.36
CA VAL A 32 3.41 -9.49 -3.06
C VAL A 32 2.78 -8.13 -3.34
N PHE A 33 3.35 -7.05 -2.81
CA PHE A 33 2.86 -5.70 -3.06
C PHE A 33 3.05 -5.27 -4.51
N GLN A 34 4.16 -5.67 -5.14
CA GLN A 34 4.37 -5.45 -6.58
C GLN A 34 3.21 -6.05 -7.40
N LYS A 35 2.94 -7.34 -7.21
CA LYS A 35 1.86 -8.03 -7.95
C LYS A 35 0.49 -7.47 -7.62
N MET A 36 0.26 -7.10 -6.36
CA MET A 36 -0.97 -6.47 -5.91
C MET A 36 -1.23 -5.11 -6.61
N PHE A 37 -0.19 -4.31 -6.83
CA PHE A 37 -0.33 -3.01 -7.50
C PHE A 37 -0.32 -3.08 -9.04
N GLU A 38 0.33 -4.08 -9.63
CA GLU A 38 0.36 -4.31 -11.08
C GLU A 38 -0.97 -4.86 -11.63
N HIS A 39 -1.75 -5.57 -10.79
CA HIS A 39 -2.93 -6.27 -11.25
C HIS A 39 -4.19 -5.38 -11.22
N ASN A 40 -4.57 -4.83 -12.38
CA ASN A 40 -5.72 -3.92 -12.55
C ASN A 40 -7.08 -4.45 -12.06
N GLY A 41 -7.21 -5.77 -11.84
CA GLY A 41 -8.43 -6.39 -11.30
C GLY A 41 -8.52 -6.46 -9.77
N MET A 42 -7.47 -6.04 -9.05
CA MET A 42 -7.46 -6.04 -7.57
C MET A 42 -7.94 -4.69 -7.04
N VAL A 43 -8.76 -4.71 -5.99
CA VAL A 43 -9.30 -3.49 -5.36
C VAL A 43 -8.16 -2.60 -4.84
N GLU A 44 -7.08 -3.22 -4.38
CA GLU A 44 -5.86 -2.62 -3.87
C GLU A 44 -5.04 -1.89 -4.94
N ALA A 45 -5.21 -2.25 -6.22
CA ALA A 45 -4.58 -1.53 -7.32
C ALA A 45 -5.26 -0.18 -7.58
N GLN A 46 -6.58 -0.12 -7.34
CA GLN A 46 -7.44 1.02 -7.65
C GLN A 46 -7.68 1.95 -6.45
N ASN A 47 -7.61 1.44 -5.22
CA ASN A 47 -7.81 2.21 -4.00
C ASN A 47 -6.49 2.67 -3.36
N VAL A 48 -6.51 3.85 -2.75
CA VAL A 48 -5.42 4.40 -1.93
C VAL A 48 -5.29 3.65 -0.59
N ILE A 49 -6.34 2.95 -0.16
CA ILE A 49 -6.36 2.17 1.07
C ILE A 49 -6.24 0.68 0.73
N THR A 50 -5.11 0.08 1.11
CA THR A 50 -4.85 -1.35 0.98
C THR A 50 -5.22 -2.02 2.31
N LYS A 51 -6.35 -2.73 2.33
CA LYS A 51 -6.76 -3.50 3.52
C LYS A 51 -6.11 -4.88 3.46
N LEU A 52 -5.08 -5.10 4.28
CA LEU A 52 -4.50 -6.42 4.44
C LEU A 52 -5.31 -7.18 5.50
N LEU A 53 -6.18 -8.09 5.06
CA LEU A 53 -6.81 -9.09 5.93
C LEU A 53 -5.84 -10.26 6.05
N ILE A 54 -5.01 -10.24 7.09
CA ILE A 54 -4.30 -11.41 7.61
C ILE A 54 -5.11 -12.04 8.73
#